data_AF-A0A382K6L5-F1
#
_entry.id   AF-A0A382K6L5-F1
#
_cell.length_a   1.000
_cell.length_b   1.000
_cell.length_c   1.000
_cell.angle_alpha   90.00
_cell.angle_beta   90.00
_cell.angle_gamma   90.00
#
_symmetry.space_group_name_H-M   'P 1'
#
loop_
_entity.id
_entity.type
_entity.pdbx_description
1 polymer ?
#
loop_
_entity_poly.entity_id
_entity_poly.type
_entity_poly.pdbx_seq_one_letter_code
_entity_poly.pdbx_strand_id
1 'polypeptide(L)' 'MRAAGIGDYYSLENIATPKGLDPQAGGLDFMPNGRLVACFHRGEVYTYDPGKGEWRLFADGLQEPLGIVAINDR' A
#
# COMPACT_ATOMS: atom_id res chain seq x y z
N MET A 1 -23.40 -28.95 -3.76
CA MET A 1 -22.88 -27.77 -4.47
C MET A 1 -22.39 -26.79 -3.41
N ARG A 2 -21.15 -26.32 -3.47
CA ARG A 2 -20.62 -25.32 -2.52
C ARG A 2 -21.10 -23.92 -2.95
N ALA A 3 -21.41 -23.05 -1.99
CA ALA A 3 -21.74 -21.66 -2.26
C ALA A 3 -20.53 -20.92 -2.87
N ALA A 4 -20.80 -20.03 -3.83
CA ALA A 4 -19.75 -19.20 -4.43
C ALA A 4 -19.06 -18.35 -3.35
N GLY A 5 -17.74 -18.27 -3.41
CA GLY A 5 -16.91 -17.44 -2.54
C GLY A 5 -16.31 -16.26 -3.29
N ILE A 6 -15.71 -15.31 -2.55
CA ILE A 6 -15.08 -14.12 -3.15
C ILE A 6 -13.97 -14.48 -4.15
N GLY A 7 -13.25 -15.57 -3.90
CA GLY A 7 -12.18 -16.07 -4.77
C GLY A 7 -12.66 -16.60 -6.13
N ASP A 8 -13.98 -16.78 -6.32
CA ASP A 8 -14.54 -17.17 -7.62
C ASP A 8 -14.65 -15.96 -8.57
N TYR A 9 -14.53 -14.73 -8.05
CA TYR A 9 -14.71 -13.49 -8.80
C TYR A 9 -13.52 -12.53 -8.68
N TYR A 10 -12.71 -12.66 -7.64
CA TYR A 10 -11.57 -11.77 -7.36
C TYR A 10 -10.30 -12.56 -7.09
N SER A 11 -9.19 -12.04 -7.61
CA SER A 11 -7.86 -12.42 -7.15
C SER A 11 -7.57 -11.72 -5.83
N LEU A 12 -7.13 -12.48 -4.83
CA LEU A 12 -6.70 -11.95 -3.54
C LEU A 12 -5.21 -12.21 -3.38
N GLU A 13 -4.46 -11.15 -3.09
CA GLU A 13 -3.04 -11.23 -2.80
C GLU A 13 -2.72 -10.62 -1.44
N ASN A 14 -1.71 -11.18 -0.79
CA ASN A 14 -1.15 -10.60 0.44
C ASN A 14 0.14 -9.86 0.09
N ILE A 15 0.15 -8.56 0.30
CA ILE A 15 1.35 -7.75 0.14
C ILE A 15 2.06 -7.69 1.49
N ALA A 16 3.23 -8.34 1.59
CA ALA A 16 4.05 -8.25 2.80
C ALA A 16 4.57 -6.83 2.98
N THR A 17 4.49 -6.30 4.20
CA THR A 17 5.09 -4.99 4.52
C THR A 17 6.62 -5.07 4.56
N PRO A 18 7.32 -3.93 4.38
CA PRO A 18 8.75 -3.84 4.65
C PRO A 18 9.12 -4.41 6.02
N LYS A 19 10.28 -5.07 6.10
CA LYS A 19 10.76 -5.69 7.34
C LYS A 19 10.86 -4.64 8.46
N GLY A 20 10.18 -4.90 9.57
CA GLY A 20 10.21 -4.03 10.76
C GLY A 20 9.20 -2.87 10.72
N LEU A 21 8.42 -2.75 9.64
CA LEU A 21 7.32 -1.80 9.55
C LEU A 21 6.06 -2.34 10.24
N ASP A 22 5.39 -1.47 10.98
CA ASP A 22 4.07 -1.75 11.53
C ASP A 22 3.00 -1.61 10.42
N PRO A 23 2.18 -2.64 10.12
CA PRO A 23 1.22 -2.62 9.02
C PRO A 23 0.01 -1.69 9.24
N GLN A 24 -0.03 -0.91 10.31
CA GLN A 24 -1.05 0.11 10.55
C GLN A 24 -0.92 1.26 9.52
N ALA A 25 -1.65 1.14 8.41
CA ALA A 25 -1.73 2.17 7.38
C ALA A 25 -2.73 3.26 7.78
N GLY A 26 -2.31 4.52 7.66
CA GLY A 26 -3.17 5.70 7.81
C GLY A 26 -3.84 6.13 6.50
N GLY A 27 -3.31 5.68 5.36
CA GLY A 27 -3.85 6.02 4.05
C GLY A 27 -3.18 5.21 2.94
N LEU A 28 -3.96 4.93 1.89
CA LEU A 28 -3.55 4.23 0.68
C LEU A 28 -4.09 4.99 -0.53
N ASP A 29 -3.30 5.09 -1.59
CA ASP A 29 -3.78 5.55 -2.91
C ASP A 29 -2.96 4.90 -4.02
N PHE A 30 -3.44 4.96 -5.26
CA PHE A 30 -2.69 4.51 -6.43
C PHE A 30 -2.19 5.72 -7.23
N MET A 31 -0.90 5.72 -7.51
CA MET A 31 -0.33 6.63 -8.49
C MET A 31 -0.88 6.31 -9.90
N PRO A 32 -0.94 7.28 -10.82
CA PRO A 32 -1.39 7.03 -12.20
C PRO A 32 -0.67 5.90 -12.94
N ASN A 33 0.61 5.65 -12.63
CA ASN A 33 1.37 4.52 -13.19
C ASN A 33 1.07 3.15 -12.55
N GLY A 34 0.14 3.07 -11.59
CA GLY A 34 -0.28 1.83 -10.94
C GLY A 34 0.55 1.42 -9.73
N ARG A 35 1.56 2.20 -9.32
CA ARG A 35 2.23 2.00 -8.03
C ARG A 35 1.28 2.35 -6.88
N LEU A 36 1.27 1.52 -5.84
CA LEU A 36 0.57 1.81 -4.60
C LEU A 36 1.41 2.78 -3.76
N VAL A 37 0.80 3.80 -3.16
CA VAL A 37 1.41 4.62 -2.12
C VAL A 37 0.68 4.38 -0.81
N ALA A 38 1.45 4.25 0.27
CA ALA A 38 0.93 3.98 1.61
C ALA A 38 1.65 4.85 2.64
N CYS A 39 0.88 5.49 3.53
CA CYS A 39 1.43 6.11 4.74
C CYS A 39 1.12 5.24 5.96
N PHE A 40 2.09 5.11 6.86
CA PHE A 40 2.03 4.22 8.02
C PHE A 40 2.05 5.03 9.31
N HIS A 41 1.49 4.45 10.39
CA HIS A 41 1.29 5.13 11.67
C HIS A 41 2.59 5.71 12.27
N ARG A 42 3.75 5.09 12.00
CA ARG A 42 5.05 5.55 12.51
C ARG A 42 5.68 6.68 11.69
N GLY A 43 4.99 7.16 10.66
CA GLY A 43 5.36 8.35 9.91
C GLY A 43 6.00 8.09 8.55
N GLU A 44 6.16 6.83 8.16
CA GLU A 44 6.74 6.45 6.88
C GLU A 44 5.71 6.56 5.75
N VAL A 45 6.19 6.96 4.58
CA VAL A 45 5.48 6.87 3.31
C VAL A 45 6.29 5.98 2.40
N TYR A 46 5.69 4.90 1.93
CA TYR A 46 6.30 4.00 0.95
C TYR A 46 5.52 4.00 -0.36
N THR A 47 6.24 3.70 -1.43
CA THR A 47 5.66 3.28 -2.71
C THR A 47 5.90 1.78 -2.90
N TYR A 48 4.92 1.06 -3.44
CA TYR A 48 5.00 -0.35 -3.82
C TYR A 48 4.80 -0.50 -5.33
N ASP A 49 5.68 -1.26 -5.97
CA ASP A 49 5.57 -1.66 -7.37
C ASP A 49 4.98 -3.08 -7.44
N PRO A 50 3.69 -3.25 -7.81
CA PRO A 50 3.07 -4.57 -7.89
C PRO A 50 3.71 -5.47 -8.96
N GLY A 51 4.31 -4.88 -10.01
CA GLY A 51 4.98 -5.63 -11.07
C GLY A 51 6.30 -6.27 -10.61
N LYS A 52 6.90 -5.75 -9.53
CA LYS A 52 8.17 -6.24 -8.96
C LYS A 52 8.03 -6.86 -7.58
N GLY A 53 6.93 -6.57 -6.88
CA GLY A 53 6.76 -6.95 -5.48
C GLY A 53 7.70 -6.18 -4.54
N GLU A 54 8.07 -4.95 -4.90
CA GLU A 54 9.10 -4.19 -4.19
C GLU A 54 8.52 -2.92 -3.53
N TRP A 55 8.87 -2.71 -2.27
CA TRP A 55 8.62 -1.47 -1.55
C TRP A 55 9.83 -0.54 -1.62
N ARG A 56 9.59 0.77 -1.74
CA ARG A 56 10.61 1.83 -1.66
C ARG A 56 10.13 2.95 -0.75
N LEU A 57 10.96 3.32 0.23
CA LEU A 57 10.72 4.47 1.10
C LEU A 57 10.70 5.75 0.25
N PHE A 58 9.65 6.55 0.40
CA PHE A 58 9.49 7.85 -0.25
C PHE A 58 9.80 8.99 0.72
N ALA A 59 9.25 8.93 1.95
CA ALA A 59 9.47 9.91 3.00
C ALA A 59 9.30 9.28 4.39
N ASP A 60 9.82 9.93 5.43
CA ASP A 60 9.57 9.60 6.84
C ASP A 60 9.42 10.87 7.69
N GLY A 61 9.09 10.70 8.97
CA GLY A 61 9.00 11.80 9.94
C GLY A 61 7.63 12.47 10.06
N LEU A 62 6.59 11.93 9.42
CA LEU A 62 5.21 12.40 9.62
C LEU A 62 4.71 11.97 11.01
N GLN A 63 4.02 12.86 11.73
CA GLN A 63 3.36 12.49 12.98
C GLN A 63 1.99 11.87 12.67
N GLU A 64 1.90 10.53 12.76
CA GLU A 64 0.64 9.77 12.65
C GLU A 64 -0.23 10.20 11.45
N PRO A 65 0.25 9.99 10.20
CA PRO A 65 -0.49 10.42 9.02
C PRO A 65 -1.86 9.72 8.94
N LEU A 66 -2.91 10.48 8.59
CA LEU A 66 -4.31 10.01 8.58
C LEU A 66 -4.92 9.84 7.18
N GLY A 67 -4.13 10.06 6.14
CA GLY A 67 -4.58 9.97 4.75
C GLY A 67 -3.48 10.34 3.76
N ILE A 68 -3.68 9.97 2.49
CA ILE A 68 -2.77 10.29 1.39
C ILE A 68 -3.57 10.40 0.09
N VAL A 69 -3.11 11.27 -0.82
CA VAL A 69 -3.63 11.39 -2.18
C VAL A 69 -2.44 11.50 -3.13
N ALA A 70 -2.38 10.63 -4.13
CA ALA A 70 -1.40 10.65 -5.21
C ALA A 70 -1.92 11.52 -6.36
N ILE A 71 -1.32 12.69 -6.57
CA ILE A 71 -1.73 13.62 -7.62
C ILE A 71 -1.09 13.27 -8.98
N ASN A 72 0.13 12.73 -8.96
CA ASN A 72 0.89 12.39 -10.16
C ASN A 72 1.98 11.34 -9.85
N ASP A 73 2.84 11.05 -10.83
CA ASP A 73 3.88 10.03 -10.76
C ASP A 73 5.25 10.48 -10.20
N ARG A 74 5.41 11.78 -9.92
CA ARG A 74 6.66 12.44 -9.51
C ARG A 74 6.70 12.73 -8.02
#